data_AF-A0A315XL11-F1
#
_entry.id   AF-A0A315XL11-F1
#
_cell.length_a   1.000
_cell.length_b   1.000
_cell.length_c   1.000
_cell.angle_alpha   90.00
_cell.angle_beta   90.00
_cell.angle_gamma   90.00
#
_symmetry.space_group_name_H-M   'P 1'
#
loop_
_entity.id
_entity.type
_entity.pdbx_description
1 polymer ?
#
loop_
_entity_poly.entity_id
_entity_poly.type
_entity_poly.pdbx_seq_one_letter_code
_entity_poly.pdbx_strand_id
1 'polypeptide(L)'
;MTHKTLGMSLLLLLVIVLSLSSVQAANQTDITSQDASDILSDVNVDGNTAADIQNAIDNANEGDTVNLGKDKQYNVNSTIQITKKVSIKGENVNITSENAFQIRSTDNVEINGITFINPNGLPDYGGSMKGNAIYAQATRSLVIDNCRFINYAYGIDMYSSVDGIVKNSYFTGTTTGVVPDRADSGTKALQLMGSSNIQVINNTFSGHILDGLSIASASSKIFVENNTFINNTYAIYYGGASTEGNILRNNRFITCGMINTSYTGKLGFTKVDYQNLPVISLQKASSSIIIDNNTFIVKNGNLLILSEAENTAHGFPSVIGGITITNNTVLKADVSVDGSTVDFYNINVVSSLAINTIDEINVKDNDFSDIPDIKKFEIKFNSIQTSDNDVYIPKTSINTMMQVTYVKDGRVIIKLTSISGDELTGEKITYTVNGGSSVTDTTDEYGQIYINDLSGESKIEAKYLGSDTYAQSTFSITADTSKQTTTAPAATPTVKVTKKATTLSIAKKTFKKKATKKLTATLKSSGKAIKNKKITFKVNGKTYSAKTNAKGVATVKIKLTKKGTFKYTAKFAGDATYKAVSKTSKIKVK
;
A
#
# COMPACT_ATOMS: atom_id res chain seq x y z
N MET A 1 -2.08 3.44 27.39
CA MET A 1 -3.40 2.81 27.58
C MET A 1 -3.45 1.52 26.77
N THR A 2 -3.99 0.47 27.38
CA THR A 2 -3.93 -0.94 26.96
C THR A 2 -4.74 -1.26 25.70
N HIS A 3 -4.15 -2.12 24.85
CA HIS A 3 -4.72 -2.74 23.65
C HIS A 3 -6.14 -3.28 23.82
N LYS A 4 -7.12 -2.61 23.20
CA LYS A 4 -8.47 -3.12 22.92
C LYS A 4 -8.96 -2.57 21.57
N THR A 5 -8.38 -3.04 20.47
CA THR A 5 -8.93 -2.75 19.12
C THR A 5 -8.78 -3.92 18.13
N LEU A 6 -8.38 -5.12 18.59
CA LEU A 6 -8.25 -6.30 17.72
C LEU A 6 -9.47 -7.24 17.73
N GLY A 7 -10.59 -6.82 18.34
CA GLY A 7 -11.79 -7.65 18.54
C GLY A 7 -13.00 -7.28 17.68
N MET A 8 -12.94 -6.23 16.86
CA MET A 8 -14.12 -5.70 16.14
C MET A 8 -14.03 -5.85 14.61
N SER A 9 -12.96 -6.47 14.09
CA SER A 9 -12.75 -6.69 12.65
C SER A 9 -13.30 -8.04 12.13
N LEU A 10 -13.79 -8.92 13.00
CA LEU A 10 -14.34 -10.23 12.60
C LEU A 10 -15.88 -10.28 12.64
N LEU A 11 -16.52 -9.30 13.26
CA LEU A 11 -17.98 -9.25 13.42
C LEU A 11 -18.70 -8.51 12.28
N LEU A 12 -17.95 -7.79 11.44
CA LEU A 12 -18.50 -7.13 10.24
C LEU A 12 -18.51 -8.03 8.99
N LEU A 13 -17.86 -9.20 9.05
CA LEU A 13 -17.80 -10.16 7.94
C LEU A 13 -19.03 -11.10 7.87
N LEU A 14 -19.96 -11.01 8.82
CA LEU A 14 -21.10 -11.93 8.94
C LEU A 14 -22.46 -11.33 8.51
N VAL A 15 -22.49 -10.13 7.94
CA VAL A 15 -23.76 -9.46 7.54
C VAL A 15 -23.96 -9.40 6.01
N ILE A 16 -23.06 -9.96 5.20
CA ILE A 16 -23.21 -9.99 3.73
C ILE A 16 -23.06 -11.41 3.19
N VAL A 17 -23.94 -12.33 3.60
CA VAL A 17 -24.27 -13.57 2.85
C VAL A 17 -25.74 -13.92 3.09
N LEU A 18 -26.67 -13.07 2.64
CA LEU A 18 -28.05 -13.48 2.37
C LEU A 18 -28.57 -12.64 1.19
N SER A 19 -28.08 -12.92 -0.01
CA SER A 19 -28.88 -12.72 -1.20
C SER A 19 -28.72 -13.92 -2.12
N LEU A 20 -29.86 -14.52 -2.44
CA LEU A 20 -30.12 -15.48 -3.51
C LEU A 20 -29.64 -16.92 -3.31
N SER A 21 -30.53 -17.76 -2.74
CA SER A 21 -30.83 -19.07 -3.35
C SER A 21 -32.16 -19.62 -2.84
N SER A 22 -33.17 -19.60 -3.72
CA SER A 22 -34.15 -20.68 -3.98
C SER A 22 -35.43 -20.09 -4.58
N VAL A 23 -35.49 -20.06 -5.92
CA VAL A 23 -36.77 -20.15 -6.61
C VAL A 23 -37.06 -21.63 -6.74
N GLN A 24 -38.06 -22.13 -6.04
CA GLN A 24 -38.66 -23.42 -6.34
C GLN A 24 -40.18 -23.30 -6.23
N ALA A 25 -40.84 -23.71 -7.31
CA ALA A 25 -42.27 -23.61 -7.53
C ALA A 25 -43.09 -24.40 -6.50
N ALA A 26 -44.20 -23.82 -6.05
CA ALA A 26 -45.33 -24.57 -5.53
C ALA A 26 -46.64 -23.82 -5.86
N ASN A 27 -47.61 -24.60 -6.36
CA ASN A 27 -48.93 -24.18 -6.82
C ASN A 27 -49.83 -23.58 -5.72
N GLN A 28 -50.48 -22.46 -6.08
CA GLN A 28 -51.88 -22.03 -5.87
C GLN A 28 -52.69 -22.57 -4.68
N THR A 29 -53.14 -21.64 -3.81
CA THR A 29 -54.56 -21.42 -3.46
C THR A 29 -54.75 -20.04 -2.80
N ASP A 30 -55.78 -19.32 -3.24
CA ASP A 30 -56.21 -17.99 -2.78
C ASP A 30 -56.49 -17.88 -1.28
N ILE A 31 -55.92 -16.87 -0.62
CA ILE A 31 -56.57 -16.14 0.48
C ILE A 31 -56.19 -14.66 0.36
N THR A 32 -57.22 -13.83 0.17
CA THR A 32 -57.18 -12.37 0.23
C THR A 32 -56.91 -11.88 1.66
N SER A 33 -55.80 -11.21 1.89
CA SER A 33 -55.66 -10.26 3.00
C SER A 33 -54.66 -9.17 2.64
N GLN A 34 -55.20 -7.96 2.55
CA GLN A 34 -54.50 -6.71 2.30
C GLN A 34 -53.70 -6.33 3.54
N ASP A 35 -52.43 -6.76 3.61
CA ASP A 35 -51.45 -6.19 4.53
C ASP A 35 -50.62 -5.13 3.78
N ALA A 36 -51.09 -3.89 3.91
CA ALA A 36 -50.32 -2.71 3.57
C ALA A 36 -49.27 -2.47 4.67
N SER A 37 -48.09 -3.06 4.50
CA SER A 37 -46.88 -2.66 5.22
C SER A 37 -45.70 -2.66 4.25
N ASP A 38 -45.25 -1.45 3.90
CA ASP A 38 -44.05 -1.08 3.13
C ASP A 38 -43.92 -1.58 1.68
N ILE A 39 -44.93 -1.28 0.85
CA ILE A 39 -44.69 -1.13 -0.59
C ILE A 39 -43.94 0.20 -0.77
N LEU A 40 -42.61 0.17 -0.77
CA LEU A 40 -41.80 1.29 -1.26
C LEU A 40 -42.32 1.64 -2.66
N SER A 41 -42.88 2.84 -2.82
CA SER A 41 -43.44 3.27 -4.09
C SER A 41 -42.30 3.64 -5.04
N ASP A 42 -41.99 2.76 -5.99
CA ASP A 42 -41.09 3.08 -7.09
C ASP A 42 -41.59 4.36 -7.79
N VAL A 43 -40.76 5.40 -7.82
CA VAL A 43 -41.01 6.58 -8.64
C VAL A 43 -40.47 6.29 -10.03
N ASN A 44 -41.36 5.95 -10.96
CA ASN A 44 -40.99 5.68 -12.34
C ASN A 44 -40.63 6.98 -13.07
N VAL A 45 -39.53 6.94 -13.83
CA VAL A 45 -39.18 8.03 -14.74
C VAL A 45 -40.01 7.93 -16.01
N ASP A 46 -40.95 8.86 -16.18
CA ASP A 46 -41.69 9.05 -17.42
C ASP A 46 -40.93 9.99 -18.36
N GLY A 47 -40.52 9.48 -19.51
CA GLY A 47 -39.65 10.19 -20.46
C GLY A 47 -38.22 9.64 -20.53
N ASN A 48 -37.33 10.44 -21.11
CA ASN A 48 -35.97 10.05 -21.50
C ASN A 48 -34.94 11.20 -21.45
N THR A 49 -35.25 12.28 -20.73
CA THR A 49 -34.40 13.47 -20.58
C THR A 49 -33.81 13.58 -19.17
N ALA A 50 -32.84 14.47 -19.00
CA ALA A 50 -32.29 14.80 -17.69
C ALA A 50 -33.36 15.38 -16.74
N ALA A 51 -34.28 16.20 -17.27
CA ALA A 51 -35.36 16.80 -16.49
C ALA A 51 -36.34 15.74 -15.98
N ASP A 52 -36.61 14.69 -16.76
CA ASP A 52 -37.50 13.61 -16.34
C ASP A 52 -36.92 12.83 -15.15
N ILE A 53 -35.61 12.53 -15.19
CA ILE A 53 -34.92 11.89 -14.07
C ILE A 53 -34.90 12.82 -12.85
N GLN A 54 -34.57 14.11 -13.04
CA GLN A 54 -34.54 15.07 -11.95
C GLN A 54 -35.91 15.22 -11.28
N ASN A 55 -36.97 15.32 -12.08
CA ASN A 55 -38.34 15.42 -11.57
C ASN A 55 -38.73 14.16 -10.76
N ALA A 56 -38.31 12.97 -11.19
CA ALA A 56 -38.56 11.75 -10.42
C ALA A 56 -37.81 11.75 -9.08
N ILE A 57 -36.55 12.19 -9.06
CA ILE A 57 -35.77 12.34 -7.81
C ILE A 57 -36.40 13.38 -6.89
N ASP A 58 -36.81 14.52 -7.44
CA ASP A 58 -37.40 15.62 -6.67
C ASP A 58 -38.72 15.20 -6.02
N ASN A 59 -39.51 14.36 -6.70
CA ASN A 59 -40.78 13.83 -6.19
C ASN A 59 -40.64 12.58 -5.31
N ALA A 60 -39.48 11.91 -5.32
CA ALA A 60 -39.22 10.76 -4.45
C ALA A 60 -39.06 11.17 -2.98
N ASN A 61 -39.57 10.36 -2.06
CA ASN A 61 -39.30 10.48 -0.64
C ASN A 61 -37.93 9.87 -0.30
N GLU A 62 -37.41 10.18 0.89
CA GLU A 62 -36.17 9.55 1.35
C GLU A 62 -36.34 8.04 1.53
N GLY A 63 -35.49 7.26 0.87
CA GLY A 63 -35.52 5.80 0.86
C GLY A 63 -36.22 5.20 -0.35
N ASP A 64 -36.94 6.01 -1.15
CA ASP A 64 -37.64 5.53 -2.34
C ASP A 64 -36.65 5.07 -3.43
N THR A 65 -37.18 4.25 -4.34
CA THR A 65 -36.49 3.86 -5.57
C THR A 65 -36.98 4.72 -6.73
N VAL A 66 -36.06 5.37 -7.42
CA VAL A 66 -36.27 6.02 -8.72
C VAL A 66 -35.96 4.99 -9.81
N ASN A 67 -37.01 4.53 -10.51
CA ASN A 67 -36.91 3.49 -11.52
C ASN A 67 -36.77 4.11 -12.93
N LEU A 68 -35.60 3.94 -13.53
CA LEU A 68 -35.30 4.38 -14.89
C LEU A 68 -35.93 3.47 -15.97
N GLY A 69 -36.54 2.35 -15.55
CA GLY A 69 -37.19 1.40 -16.44
C GLY A 69 -36.22 0.42 -17.10
N LYS A 70 -36.70 -0.18 -18.19
CA LYS A 70 -36.01 -1.24 -18.94
C LYS A 70 -35.76 -0.82 -20.38
N ASP A 71 -34.58 -1.17 -20.92
CA ASP A 71 -34.17 -0.95 -22.31
C ASP A 71 -34.24 0.53 -22.74
N LYS A 72 -34.10 1.47 -21.79
CA LYS A 72 -34.20 2.91 -22.07
C LYS A 72 -32.86 3.55 -22.41
N GLN A 73 -32.94 4.60 -23.23
CA GLN A 73 -31.82 5.44 -23.61
C GLN A 73 -32.10 6.88 -23.17
N TYR A 74 -31.25 7.43 -22.32
CA TYR A 74 -31.33 8.80 -21.84
C TYR A 74 -30.20 9.63 -22.46
N ASN A 75 -30.56 10.78 -23.03
CA ASN A 75 -29.60 11.78 -23.47
C ASN A 75 -29.62 12.93 -22.46
N VAL A 76 -28.56 13.04 -21.66
CA VAL A 76 -28.48 13.95 -20.53
C VAL A 76 -27.51 15.07 -20.87
N ASN A 77 -28.06 16.26 -21.10
CA ASN A 77 -27.34 17.49 -21.44
C ASN A 77 -27.13 18.43 -20.23
N SER A 78 -27.67 18.07 -19.06
CA SER A 78 -27.48 18.76 -17.79
C SER A 78 -27.24 17.77 -16.66
N THR A 79 -26.38 18.14 -15.71
CA THR A 79 -26.05 17.28 -14.56
C THR A 79 -27.27 17.11 -13.64
N ILE A 80 -27.66 15.87 -13.37
CA ILE A 80 -28.73 15.51 -12.45
C ILE A 80 -28.20 15.52 -11.02
N GLN A 81 -28.92 16.20 -10.13
CA GLN A 81 -28.56 16.39 -8.73
C GLN A 81 -29.29 15.35 -7.86
N ILE A 82 -28.52 14.58 -7.10
CA ILE A 82 -29.03 13.64 -6.10
C ILE A 82 -28.78 14.28 -4.73
N THR A 83 -29.84 14.85 -4.16
CA THR A 83 -29.80 15.68 -2.94
C THR A 83 -30.43 15.00 -1.73
N LYS A 84 -30.91 13.77 -1.88
CA LYS A 84 -31.59 13.00 -0.83
C LYS A 84 -31.29 11.51 -0.96
N LYS A 85 -31.52 10.77 0.11
CA LYS A 85 -31.38 9.31 0.15
C LYS A 85 -32.36 8.66 -0.82
N VAL A 86 -31.88 8.11 -1.93
CA VAL A 86 -32.70 7.36 -2.91
C VAL A 86 -31.89 6.21 -3.51
N SER A 87 -32.61 5.22 -4.02
CA SER A 87 -32.03 4.20 -4.91
C SER A 87 -32.38 4.53 -6.36
N ILE A 88 -31.43 4.53 -7.28
CA ILE A 88 -31.68 4.77 -8.72
C ILE A 88 -31.34 3.50 -9.47
N LYS A 89 -32.31 2.92 -10.17
CA LYS A 89 -32.18 1.59 -10.79
C LYS A 89 -32.62 1.58 -12.24
N GLY A 90 -31.97 0.75 -13.06
CA GLY A 90 -32.39 0.49 -14.43
C GLY A 90 -32.01 -0.93 -14.88
N GLU A 91 -32.74 -1.46 -15.87
CA GLU A 91 -32.39 -2.72 -16.54
C GLU A 91 -32.02 -2.42 -17.99
N ASN A 92 -30.75 -2.64 -18.36
CA ASN A 92 -30.25 -2.29 -19.70
C ASN A 92 -30.51 -0.80 -20.07
N VAL A 93 -30.35 0.08 -19.08
CA VAL A 93 -30.50 1.54 -19.26
C VAL A 93 -29.16 2.15 -19.63
N ASN A 94 -29.16 3.00 -20.65
CA ASN A 94 -28.00 3.80 -21.03
C ASN A 94 -28.26 5.28 -20.73
N ILE A 95 -27.31 5.94 -20.08
CA ILE A 95 -27.25 7.39 -19.91
C ILE A 95 -26.06 7.91 -20.70
N THR A 96 -26.33 8.61 -21.81
CA THR A 96 -25.29 9.30 -22.57
C THR A 96 -25.15 10.72 -22.04
N SER A 97 -24.00 11.04 -21.44
CA SER A 97 -23.75 12.32 -20.81
C SER A 97 -22.26 12.60 -20.64
N GLU A 98 -21.86 13.87 -20.69
CA GLU A 98 -20.51 14.25 -20.23
C GLU A 98 -20.43 14.22 -18.70
N ASN A 99 -21.47 14.72 -18.02
CA ASN A 99 -21.59 14.73 -16.56
C ASN A 99 -22.99 14.26 -16.16
N ALA A 100 -23.13 13.03 -15.66
CA ALA A 100 -24.46 12.43 -15.41
C ALA A 100 -25.01 12.84 -14.05
N PHE A 101 -24.40 12.34 -12.98
CA PHE A 101 -24.91 12.46 -11.62
C PHE A 101 -23.95 13.24 -10.73
N GLN A 102 -24.50 14.13 -9.91
CA GLN A 102 -23.80 14.82 -8.85
C GLN A 102 -24.46 14.53 -7.51
N ILE A 103 -23.66 14.07 -6.55
CA ILE A 103 -24.06 13.73 -5.19
C ILE A 103 -23.19 14.55 -4.24
N ARG A 104 -23.79 15.42 -3.42
CA ARG A 104 -23.04 16.25 -2.47
C ARG A 104 -23.68 16.16 -1.09
N SER A 105 -22.90 15.86 -0.07
CA SER A 105 -23.35 15.84 1.33
C SER A 105 -24.63 15.03 1.53
N THR A 106 -24.77 13.93 0.79
CA THR A 106 -25.96 13.07 0.77
C THR A 106 -25.54 11.65 1.08
N ASP A 107 -26.22 11.05 2.06
CA ASP A 107 -25.89 9.73 2.57
C ASP A 107 -26.85 8.67 2.01
N ASN A 108 -26.39 7.42 1.96
CA ASN A 108 -27.19 6.23 1.66
C ASN A 108 -27.85 6.25 0.27
N VAL A 109 -27.15 6.77 -0.74
CA VAL A 109 -27.58 6.68 -2.15
C VAL A 109 -27.15 5.34 -2.74
N GLU A 110 -28.04 4.69 -3.50
CA GLU A 110 -27.73 3.49 -4.27
C GLU A 110 -27.92 3.76 -5.77
N ILE A 111 -27.00 3.30 -6.61
CA ILE A 111 -27.09 3.38 -8.07
C ILE A 111 -26.83 2.00 -8.64
N ASN A 112 -27.78 1.46 -9.40
CA ASN A 112 -27.73 0.07 -9.87
C ASN A 112 -28.13 -0.10 -11.35
N GLY A 113 -27.36 -0.90 -12.09
CA GLY A 113 -27.79 -1.43 -13.39
C GLY A 113 -27.73 -0.44 -14.57
N ILE A 114 -26.95 0.63 -14.44
CA ILE A 114 -26.90 1.73 -15.43
C ILE A 114 -25.58 1.70 -16.21
N THR A 115 -25.68 1.86 -17.53
CA THR A 115 -24.54 2.11 -18.41
C THR A 115 -24.41 3.61 -18.68
N PHE A 116 -23.36 4.22 -18.17
CA PHE A 116 -22.97 5.59 -18.47
C PHE A 116 -22.03 5.63 -19.67
N ILE A 117 -22.32 6.49 -20.63
CA ILE A 117 -21.58 6.61 -21.90
C ILE A 117 -21.14 8.06 -22.09
N ASN A 118 -19.83 8.31 -22.15
CA ASN A 118 -19.31 9.62 -22.46
C ASN A 118 -19.50 9.94 -23.96
N PRO A 119 -20.25 11.00 -24.33
CA PRO A 119 -20.47 11.35 -25.72
C PRO A 119 -19.20 11.83 -26.43
N ASN A 120 -18.17 12.24 -25.68
CA ASN A 120 -16.91 12.70 -26.26
C ASN A 120 -16.02 11.55 -26.79
N GLY A 121 -16.28 10.30 -26.40
CA GLY A 121 -15.46 9.16 -26.81
C GLY A 121 -14.01 9.20 -26.28
N LEU A 122 -13.12 8.46 -26.94
CA LEU A 122 -11.69 8.45 -26.63
C LEU A 122 -10.95 9.47 -27.50
N PRO A 123 -10.12 10.36 -26.92
CA PRO A 123 -9.25 11.25 -27.67
C PRO A 123 -7.99 10.52 -28.17
N ASP A 124 -7.29 11.16 -29.11
CA ASP A 124 -5.92 10.78 -29.48
C ASP A 124 -4.95 10.99 -28.31
N TYR A 125 -3.77 10.34 -28.38
CA TYR A 125 -2.66 10.64 -27.47
C TYR A 125 -2.21 12.09 -27.57
N GLY A 126 -1.91 12.68 -26.43
CA GLY A 126 -1.73 14.12 -26.24
C GLY A 126 -3.04 14.89 -26.02
N GLY A 127 -4.20 14.28 -26.27
CA GLY A 127 -5.50 14.86 -25.99
C GLY A 127 -5.92 14.79 -24.53
N SER A 128 -7.09 15.35 -24.23
CA SER A 128 -7.66 15.37 -22.87
C SER A 128 -8.93 14.53 -22.81
N MET A 129 -8.99 13.62 -21.84
CA MET A 129 -10.26 13.01 -21.43
C MET A 129 -11.17 14.08 -20.85
N LYS A 130 -12.49 13.90 -21.00
CA LYS A 130 -13.51 14.82 -20.46
C LYS A 130 -14.54 14.11 -19.61
N GLY A 131 -15.20 14.87 -18.75
CA GLY A 131 -16.42 14.47 -18.07
C GLY A 131 -16.24 13.44 -16.96
N ASN A 132 -17.23 13.41 -16.07
CA ASN A 132 -17.34 12.45 -14.99
C ASN A 132 -18.75 11.86 -14.94
N ALA A 133 -18.90 10.54 -14.99
CA ALA A 133 -20.24 9.96 -15.00
C ALA A 133 -20.94 10.21 -13.66
N ILE A 134 -20.23 9.96 -12.55
CA ILE A 134 -20.70 10.23 -11.19
C ILE A 134 -19.66 11.09 -10.48
N TYR A 135 -20.07 12.26 -10.00
CA TYR A 135 -19.34 13.05 -9.01
C TYR A 135 -19.98 12.84 -7.64
N ALA A 136 -19.20 12.39 -6.65
CA ALA A 136 -19.64 12.25 -5.27
C ALA A 136 -18.71 13.02 -4.33
N GLN A 137 -19.26 13.89 -3.50
CA GLN A 137 -18.49 14.62 -2.50
C GLN A 137 -19.17 14.56 -1.13
N ALA A 138 -18.37 14.31 -0.09
CA ALA A 138 -18.82 14.28 1.29
C ALA A 138 -20.02 13.33 1.52
N THR A 139 -20.01 12.16 0.85
CA THR A 139 -21.08 11.17 0.96
C THR A 139 -20.73 10.10 2.00
N ARG A 140 -21.74 9.53 2.67
CA ARG A 140 -21.60 8.29 3.44
C ARG A 140 -22.45 7.18 2.85
N SER A 141 -21.91 5.96 2.80
CA SER A 141 -22.64 4.76 2.38
C SER A 141 -23.18 4.83 0.93
N LEU A 142 -22.44 5.47 0.02
CA LEU A 142 -22.76 5.43 -1.41
C LEU A 142 -22.52 4.02 -1.96
N VAL A 143 -23.53 3.42 -2.59
CA VAL A 143 -23.45 2.11 -3.23
C VAL A 143 -23.59 2.26 -4.74
N ILE A 144 -22.63 1.76 -5.50
CA ILE A 144 -22.66 1.68 -6.96
C ILE A 144 -22.49 0.20 -7.33
N ASP A 145 -23.50 -0.38 -7.98
CA ASP A 145 -23.55 -1.81 -8.26
C ASP A 145 -23.99 -2.10 -9.69
N ASN A 146 -23.35 -3.06 -10.35
CA ASN A 146 -23.74 -3.52 -11.69
C ASN A 146 -23.84 -2.36 -12.73
N CYS A 147 -22.95 -1.37 -12.62
CA CYS A 147 -22.91 -0.22 -13.51
C CYS A 147 -21.77 -0.34 -14.53
N ARG A 148 -21.90 0.37 -15.65
CA ARG A 148 -20.86 0.41 -16.70
C ARG A 148 -20.47 1.85 -16.97
N PHE A 149 -19.17 2.14 -17.05
CA PHE A 149 -18.63 3.49 -17.21
C PHE A 149 -17.72 3.52 -18.44
N ILE A 150 -18.24 4.09 -19.53
CA ILE A 150 -17.60 4.01 -20.84
C ILE A 150 -16.91 5.33 -21.19
N ASN A 151 -15.58 5.31 -21.19
CA ASN A 151 -14.69 6.35 -21.76
C ASN A 151 -14.79 7.73 -21.09
N TYR A 152 -14.91 7.77 -19.77
CA TYR A 152 -14.87 9.03 -19.01
C TYR A 152 -13.44 9.45 -18.64
N ALA A 153 -13.22 10.73 -18.35
CA ALA A 153 -12.04 11.13 -17.58
C ALA A 153 -12.10 10.49 -16.18
N TYR A 154 -13.29 10.50 -15.58
CA TYR A 154 -13.59 9.82 -14.32
C TYR A 154 -14.89 9.03 -14.46
N GLY A 155 -14.84 7.70 -14.38
CA GLY A 155 -16.09 6.93 -14.29
C GLY A 155 -16.84 7.33 -13.02
N ILE A 156 -16.13 7.32 -11.89
CA ILE A 156 -16.62 7.82 -10.61
C ILE A 156 -15.51 8.66 -9.98
N ASP A 157 -15.84 9.89 -9.57
CA ASP A 157 -14.93 10.79 -8.85
C ASP A 157 -15.47 11.04 -7.43
N MET A 158 -14.86 10.41 -6.42
CA MET A 158 -15.28 10.45 -5.01
C MET A 158 -14.33 11.30 -4.15
N TYR A 159 -14.87 12.36 -3.55
CA TYR A 159 -14.16 13.24 -2.62
C TYR A 159 -14.70 13.10 -1.20
N SER A 160 -13.80 13.00 -0.22
CA SER A 160 -14.13 13.04 1.21
C SER A 160 -15.30 12.14 1.60
N SER A 161 -15.44 11.01 0.90
CA SER A 161 -16.59 10.11 1.04
C SER A 161 -16.19 8.89 1.85
N VAL A 162 -17.13 8.35 2.61
CA VAL A 162 -16.84 7.27 3.57
C VAL A 162 -17.84 6.13 3.48
N ASP A 163 -17.42 4.94 3.88
CA ASP A 163 -18.29 3.76 4.01
C ASP A 163 -18.96 3.31 2.69
N GLY A 164 -18.40 3.70 1.54
CA GLY A 164 -18.97 3.41 0.21
C GLY A 164 -18.59 2.05 -0.36
N ILE A 165 -19.37 1.58 -1.33
CA ILE A 165 -19.16 0.30 -2.04
C ILE A 165 -19.31 0.53 -3.55
N VAL A 166 -18.29 0.18 -4.32
CA VAL A 166 -18.34 0.08 -5.78
C VAL A 166 -18.14 -1.37 -6.16
N LYS A 167 -19.16 -2.02 -6.73
CA LYS A 167 -19.11 -3.45 -7.00
C LYS A 167 -19.74 -3.88 -8.32
N ASN A 168 -19.32 -5.05 -8.80
CA ASN A 168 -19.83 -5.71 -10.01
C ASN A 168 -19.88 -4.80 -11.25
N SER A 169 -19.04 -3.77 -11.30
CA SER A 169 -19.11 -2.70 -12.30
C SER A 169 -17.98 -2.81 -13.31
N TYR A 170 -18.17 -2.21 -14.47
CA TYR A 170 -17.25 -2.29 -15.60
C TYR A 170 -16.78 -0.89 -16.02
N PHE A 171 -15.48 -0.72 -16.21
CA PHE A 171 -14.87 0.57 -16.56
C PHE A 171 -14.02 0.44 -17.83
N THR A 172 -14.10 1.44 -18.71
CA THR A 172 -13.18 1.60 -19.85
C THR A 172 -12.62 3.01 -19.92
N GLY A 173 -11.51 3.16 -20.63
CA GLY A 173 -10.86 4.44 -20.83
C GLY A 173 -9.55 4.30 -21.60
N THR A 174 -8.79 5.38 -21.63
CA THR A 174 -7.48 5.40 -22.29
C THR A 174 -6.48 6.25 -21.53
N THR A 175 -5.20 6.10 -21.87
CA THR A 175 -4.10 6.92 -21.41
C THR A 175 -3.74 7.85 -22.53
N THR A 176 -3.75 9.14 -22.24
CA THR A 176 -3.49 10.18 -23.22
C THR A 176 -2.10 10.78 -23.09
N GLY A 177 -1.36 10.48 -22.04
CA GLY A 177 0.03 10.92 -21.91
C GLY A 177 0.78 10.20 -20.79
N VAL A 178 1.92 9.62 -21.14
CA VAL A 178 3.01 9.29 -20.21
C VAL A 178 4.20 10.11 -20.66
N VAL A 179 4.61 11.08 -19.85
CA VAL A 179 5.56 12.13 -20.28
C VAL A 179 6.64 12.37 -19.22
N PRO A 180 7.92 12.46 -19.61
CA PRO A 180 8.96 12.93 -18.71
C PRO A 180 8.62 14.35 -18.20
N ASP A 181 8.88 14.60 -16.92
CA ASP A 181 8.81 15.92 -16.28
C ASP A 181 7.41 16.57 -16.20
N ARG A 182 6.33 15.82 -16.46
CA ARG A 182 4.94 16.26 -16.23
C ARG A 182 4.10 15.11 -15.70
N ALA A 183 2.92 15.43 -15.15
CA ALA A 183 1.98 14.41 -14.70
C ALA A 183 1.39 13.63 -15.88
N ASP A 184 1.29 12.31 -15.72
CA ASP A 184 0.62 11.44 -16.68
C ASP A 184 -0.87 11.80 -16.79
N SER A 185 -1.44 11.62 -17.98
CA SER A 185 -2.80 12.05 -18.33
C SER A 185 -3.61 10.95 -18.98
N GLY A 186 -4.91 10.90 -18.67
CA GLY A 186 -5.83 9.86 -19.14
C GLY A 186 -6.98 9.62 -18.17
N THR A 187 -7.67 8.50 -18.36
CA THR A 187 -8.81 8.09 -17.52
C THR A 187 -8.36 7.64 -16.14
N LYS A 188 -8.98 8.21 -15.10
CA LYS A 188 -8.93 7.73 -13.71
C LYS A 188 -10.29 7.09 -13.41
N ALA A 189 -10.42 5.80 -13.72
CA ALA A 189 -11.73 5.14 -13.86
C ALA A 189 -12.57 5.20 -12.58
N LEU A 190 -11.96 4.88 -11.44
CA LEU A 190 -12.49 5.17 -10.11
C LEU A 190 -11.45 6.01 -9.36
N GLN A 191 -11.80 7.24 -9.02
CA GLN A 191 -10.97 8.13 -8.22
C GLN A 191 -11.50 8.30 -6.80
N LEU A 192 -10.60 8.15 -5.83
CA LEU A 192 -10.84 8.34 -4.41
C LEU A 192 -9.88 9.42 -3.88
N MET A 193 -10.42 10.56 -3.49
CA MET A 193 -9.68 11.71 -2.96
C MET A 193 -10.13 11.99 -1.52
N GLY A 194 -9.26 11.78 -0.53
CA GLY A 194 -9.61 11.94 0.89
C GLY A 194 -10.75 11.06 1.37
N SER A 195 -11.01 9.95 0.68
CA SER A 195 -12.11 9.04 0.97
C SER A 195 -11.61 7.86 1.82
N SER A 196 -12.47 7.28 2.67
CA SER A 196 -12.03 6.19 3.54
C SER A 196 -13.08 5.11 3.78
N ASN A 197 -12.64 3.91 4.13
CA ASN A 197 -13.53 2.76 4.30
C ASN A 197 -14.35 2.46 3.03
N ILE A 198 -13.69 2.47 1.87
CA ILE A 198 -14.33 2.21 0.57
C ILE A 198 -14.02 0.78 0.13
N GLN A 199 -15.06 0.06 -0.28
CA GLN A 199 -14.96 -1.29 -0.83
C GLN A 199 -15.06 -1.23 -2.36
N VAL A 200 -14.08 -1.81 -3.05
CA VAL A 200 -14.02 -1.94 -4.51
C VAL A 200 -13.99 -3.44 -4.82
N ILE A 201 -15.14 -4.02 -5.21
CA ILE A 201 -15.33 -5.48 -5.23
C ILE A 201 -15.83 -6.00 -6.58
N ASN A 202 -15.24 -7.07 -7.11
CA ASN A 202 -15.73 -7.75 -8.32
C ASN A 202 -15.88 -6.84 -9.55
N ASN A 203 -15.11 -5.75 -9.65
CA ASN A 203 -15.15 -4.85 -10.80
C ASN A 203 -14.19 -5.31 -11.88
N THR A 204 -14.43 -4.85 -13.11
CA THR A 204 -13.50 -5.03 -14.23
C THR A 204 -13.08 -3.68 -14.80
N PHE A 205 -11.77 -3.43 -14.84
CA PHE A 205 -11.16 -2.22 -15.40
C PHE A 205 -10.40 -2.61 -16.67
N SER A 206 -10.93 -2.27 -17.84
CA SER A 206 -10.46 -2.81 -19.11
C SER A 206 -9.99 -1.74 -20.09
N GLY A 207 -8.85 -2.00 -20.72
CA GLY A 207 -8.22 -1.13 -21.71
C GLY A 207 -7.03 -0.36 -21.12
N HIS A 208 -6.42 0.49 -21.94
CA HIS A 208 -5.28 1.33 -21.54
C HIS A 208 -5.69 2.49 -20.63
N ILE A 209 -6.56 2.24 -19.64
CA ILE A 209 -6.92 3.21 -18.60
C ILE A 209 -5.64 3.68 -17.91
N LEU A 210 -5.51 5.00 -17.67
CA LEU A 210 -4.35 5.53 -16.95
C LEU A 210 -4.31 4.94 -15.54
N ASP A 211 -5.34 5.21 -14.74
CA ASP A 211 -5.51 4.63 -13.40
C ASP A 211 -6.81 3.83 -13.35
N GLY A 212 -6.72 2.50 -13.24
CA GLY A 212 -7.91 1.69 -12.96
C GLY A 212 -8.58 2.15 -11.66
N LEU A 213 -7.77 2.27 -10.61
CA LEU A 213 -8.14 2.87 -9.34
C LEU A 213 -7.10 3.92 -8.93
N SER A 214 -7.53 5.18 -8.85
CA SER A 214 -6.72 6.32 -8.37
C SER A 214 -7.06 6.60 -6.91
N ILE A 215 -6.10 6.47 -6.00
CA ILE A 215 -6.26 6.67 -4.56
C ILE A 215 -5.34 7.82 -4.14
N ALA A 216 -5.91 8.92 -3.68
CA ALA A 216 -5.17 10.15 -3.43
C ALA A 216 -5.63 10.90 -2.17
N SER A 217 -4.91 11.97 -1.83
CA SER A 217 -5.29 12.94 -0.80
C SER A 217 -5.58 12.33 0.58
N ALA A 218 -4.66 11.56 1.14
CA ALA A 218 -4.82 10.86 2.43
C ALA A 218 -5.96 9.83 2.53
N SER A 219 -6.55 9.37 1.41
CA SER A 219 -7.51 8.25 1.42
C SER A 219 -6.94 7.02 2.15
N SER A 220 -7.74 6.27 2.91
CA SER A 220 -7.29 5.13 3.74
C SER A 220 -8.37 4.08 3.94
N LYS A 221 -8.02 2.88 4.42
CA LYS A 221 -8.95 1.74 4.59
C LYS A 221 -9.72 1.43 3.30
N ILE A 222 -8.99 1.33 2.20
CA ILE A 222 -9.53 0.95 0.89
C ILE A 222 -9.37 -0.55 0.71
N PHE A 223 -10.48 -1.24 0.47
CA PHE A 223 -10.54 -2.69 0.32
C PHE A 223 -10.79 -3.01 -1.16
N VAL A 224 -9.73 -3.46 -1.84
CA VAL A 224 -9.77 -3.80 -3.27
C VAL A 224 -9.76 -5.31 -3.38
N GLU A 225 -10.93 -5.91 -3.60
CA GLU A 225 -11.11 -7.36 -3.53
C GLU A 225 -11.73 -7.96 -4.79
N ASN A 226 -11.16 -9.06 -5.29
CA ASN A 226 -11.69 -9.85 -6.41
C ASN A 226 -11.90 -9.06 -7.72
N ASN A 227 -11.17 -7.96 -7.94
CA ASN A 227 -11.28 -7.18 -9.18
C ASN A 227 -10.37 -7.73 -10.28
N THR A 228 -10.71 -7.42 -11.53
CA THR A 228 -9.88 -7.74 -12.70
C THR A 228 -9.47 -6.45 -13.41
N PHE A 229 -8.16 -6.23 -13.52
CA PHE A 229 -7.56 -5.12 -14.27
C PHE A 229 -6.92 -5.69 -15.53
N ILE A 230 -7.21 -5.10 -16.69
CA ILE A 230 -6.77 -5.63 -18.00
C ILE A 230 -6.17 -4.50 -18.81
N ASN A 231 -4.88 -4.60 -19.15
CA ASN A 231 -4.13 -3.65 -19.98
C ASN A 231 -4.05 -2.21 -19.43
N ASN A 232 -4.40 -1.98 -18.16
CA ASN A 232 -4.30 -0.65 -17.56
C ASN A 232 -2.83 -0.22 -17.43
N THR A 233 -2.58 1.07 -17.65
CA THR A 233 -1.25 1.69 -17.52
C THR A 233 -0.77 1.57 -16.07
N TYR A 234 -1.56 2.09 -15.13
CA TYR A 234 -1.51 1.80 -13.71
C TYR A 234 -2.82 1.11 -13.34
N ALA A 235 -2.76 -0.11 -12.78
CA ALA A 235 -3.97 -0.75 -12.30
C ALA A 235 -4.46 -0.04 -11.04
N ILE A 236 -3.54 0.23 -10.11
CA ILE A 236 -3.82 0.97 -8.88
C ILE A 236 -2.71 2.00 -8.68
N TYR A 237 -3.09 3.27 -8.60
CA TYR A 237 -2.18 4.39 -8.42
C TYR A 237 -2.45 5.11 -7.09
N TYR A 238 -1.41 5.29 -6.27
CA TYR A 238 -1.45 6.10 -5.06
C TYR A 238 -0.80 7.46 -5.30
N GLY A 239 -1.61 8.52 -5.26
CA GLY A 239 -1.17 9.91 -5.43
C GLY A 239 -1.23 10.70 -4.13
N GLY A 240 -0.26 10.53 -3.24
CA GLY A 240 -0.27 11.20 -1.93
C GLY A 240 -1.40 10.74 -0.99
N ALA A 241 -1.92 9.53 -1.20
CA ALA A 241 -2.86 8.88 -0.30
C ALA A 241 -2.17 8.31 0.94
N SER A 242 -2.94 7.99 1.98
CA SER A 242 -2.48 7.10 3.03
C SER A 242 -2.61 5.66 2.51
N THR A 243 -1.76 4.77 2.98
CA THR A 243 -1.99 3.35 2.76
C THR A 243 -2.59 2.67 3.98
N GLU A 244 -2.76 3.40 5.09
CA GLU A 244 -3.22 2.85 6.35
C GLU A 244 -4.49 2.00 6.20
N GLY A 245 -4.37 0.73 6.58
CA GLY A 245 -5.49 -0.22 6.57
C GLY A 245 -5.96 -0.64 5.18
N ASN A 246 -5.22 -0.32 4.12
CA ASN A 246 -5.58 -0.75 2.76
C ASN A 246 -5.29 -2.24 2.57
N ILE A 247 -6.21 -2.92 1.87
CA ILE A 247 -6.11 -4.35 1.59
C ILE A 247 -6.39 -4.57 0.11
N LEU A 248 -5.46 -5.20 -0.58
CA LEU A 248 -5.57 -5.62 -1.98
C LEU A 248 -5.54 -7.15 -1.98
N ARG A 249 -6.70 -7.78 -2.21
CA ARG A 249 -6.83 -9.23 -2.12
C ARG A 249 -7.53 -9.86 -3.32
N ASN A 250 -7.06 -11.04 -3.77
CA ASN A 250 -7.70 -11.84 -4.81
C ASN A 250 -7.90 -11.12 -6.16
N ASN A 251 -7.17 -10.03 -6.42
CA ASN A 251 -7.30 -9.31 -7.67
C ASN A 251 -6.48 -10.01 -8.77
N ARG A 252 -6.90 -9.78 -10.02
CA ARG A 252 -6.21 -10.27 -11.22
C ARG A 252 -5.72 -9.07 -12.01
N PHE A 253 -4.41 -8.97 -12.21
CA PHE A 253 -3.77 -7.94 -13.02
C PHE A 253 -3.27 -8.58 -14.30
N ILE A 254 -3.90 -8.27 -15.43
CA ILE A 254 -3.63 -8.90 -16.71
C ILE A 254 -2.95 -7.88 -17.61
N THR A 255 -1.65 -8.07 -17.82
CA THR A 255 -0.83 -7.29 -18.75
C THR A 255 -0.92 -5.78 -18.53
N CYS A 256 -1.07 -5.38 -17.26
CA CYS A 256 -1.01 -4.00 -16.79
C CYS A 256 0.43 -3.50 -16.69
N GLY A 257 0.64 -2.22 -16.34
CA GLY A 257 1.97 -1.68 -16.06
C GLY A 257 2.75 -1.31 -17.33
N MET A 258 2.03 -1.05 -18.42
CA MET A 258 2.61 -0.70 -19.71
C MET A 258 1.59 -0.06 -20.64
N ILE A 259 2.11 0.65 -21.62
CA ILE A 259 1.34 1.15 -22.76
C ILE A 259 2.02 0.62 -24.01
N ASN A 260 1.29 -0.14 -24.81
CA ASN A 260 1.73 -0.53 -26.14
C ASN A 260 0.57 -0.29 -27.09
N THR A 261 0.52 0.93 -27.61
CA THR A 261 -0.54 1.37 -28.49
C THR A 261 0.04 2.20 -29.63
N SER A 262 -0.75 2.34 -30.68
CA SER A 262 -0.41 3.15 -31.84
C SER A 262 -1.54 4.14 -32.08
N TYR A 263 -1.18 5.40 -32.25
CA TYR A 263 -2.13 6.46 -32.54
C TYR A 263 -1.92 6.96 -33.97
N THR A 264 -3.02 7.21 -34.67
CA THR A 264 -3.00 7.87 -35.98
C THR A 264 -3.63 9.25 -35.81
N GLY A 265 -2.81 10.25 -35.51
CA GLY A 265 -3.27 11.63 -35.35
C GLY A 265 -3.15 12.43 -36.66
N LYS A 266 -3.56 13.71 -36.63
CA LYS A 266 -3.46 14.64 -37.77
C LYS A 266 -2.05 14.80 -38.37
N LEU A 267 -1.00 14.49 -37.60
CA LEU A 267 0.41 14.62 -38.00
C LEU A 267 1.09 13.27 -38.35
N GLY A 268 0.34 12.17 -38.35
CA GLY A 268 0.84 10.84 -38.73
C GLY A 268 0.78 9.80 -37.61
N PHE A 269 1.46 8.67 -37.85
CA PHE A 269 1.52 7.50 -36.97
C PHE A 269 2.53 7.72 -35.83
N THR A 270 2.07 7.56 -34.59
CA THR A 270 2.93 7.57 -33.39
C THR A 270 2.78 6.25 -32.64
N LYS A 271 3.88 5.50 -32.55
CA LYS A 271 3.96 4.33 -31.66
C LYS A 271 4.29 4.82 -30.25
N VAL A 272 3.46 4.45 -29.28
CA VAL A 272 3.68 4.70 -27.86
C VAL A 272 3.93 3.36 -27.18
N ASP A 273 5.15 3.17 -26.70
CA ASP A 273 5.63 1.92 -26.09
C ASP A 273 6.36 2.27 -24.78
N TYR A 274 5.60 2.37 -23.69
CA TYR A 274 6.12 2.57 -22.35
C TYR A 274 6.05 1.26 -21.58
N GLN A 275 7.18 0.86 -21.01
CA GLN A 275 7.34 -0.32 -20.17
C GLN A 275 7.80 0.10 -18.78
N ASN A 276 7.83 -0.84 -17.84
CA ASN A 276 8.24 -0.64 -16.45
C ASN A 276 7.39 0.40 -15.69
N LEU A 277 6.14 0.63 -16.11
CA LEU A 277 5.20 1.38 -15.29
C LEU A 277 4.69 0.44 -14.18
N PRO A 278 4.67 0.86 -12.92
CA PRO A 278 4.21 0.01 -11.83
C PRO A 278 2.73 -0.38 -11.99
N VAL A 279 2.43 -1.69 -11.96
CA VAL A 279 1.03 -2.17 -11.92
C VAL A 279 0.31 -1.61 -10.69
N ILE A 280 0.96 -1.70 -9.53
CA ILE A 280 0.56 -1.08 -8.27
C ILE A 280 1.62 -0.06 -7.88
N SER A 281 1.25 1.22 -7.96
CA SER A 281 2.13 2.35 -7.65
C SER A 281 1.83 2.91 -6.27
N LEU A 282 2.69 2.67 -5.28
CA LEU A 282 2.57 3.18 -3.91
C LEU A 282 3.34 4.51 -3.71
N GLN A 283 3.40 5.37 -4.74
CA GLN A 283 4.13 6.64 -4.68
C GLN A 283 3.66 7.47 -3.47
N LYS A 284 4.57 7.67 -2.50
CA LYS A 284 4.41 8.44 -1.25
C LYS A 284 3.79 7.77 -0.03
N ALA A 285 3.47 6.48 -0.05
CA ALA A 285 2.81 5.88 1.10
C ALA A 285 3.30 4.48 1.42
N SER A 286 3.85 4.32 2.63
CA SER A 286 3.36 3.21 3.45
C SER A 286 3.13 3.66 4.88
N SER A 287 1.89 3.54 5.34
CA SER A 287 1.56 3.47 6.76
C SER A 287 1.40 1.98 7.10
N SER A 288 0.45 1.31 6.45
CA SER A 288 0.21 -0.14 6.56
C SER A 288 -0.64 -0.70 5.42
N ILE A 289 -0.09 -1.51 4.51
CA ILE A 289 -0.84 -2.15 3.41
C ILE A 289 -0.65 -3.67 3.37
N ILE A 290 -1.70 -4.38 2.97
CA ILE A 290 -1.68 -5.83 2.69
C ILE A 290 -1.98 -6.06 1.21
N ILE A 291 -1.08 -6.75 0.52
CA ILE A 291 -1.22 -7.20 -0.87
C ILE A 291 -1.14 -8.73 -0.85
N ASP A 292 -2.30 -9.38 -0.84
CA ASP A 292 -2.42 -10.80 -0.52
C ASP A 292 -3.19 -11.58 -1.59
N ASN A 293 -2.69 -12.75 -1.97
CA ASN A 293 -3.40 -13.67 -2.87
C ASN A 293 -3.85 -13.06 -4.22
N ASN A 294 -3.09 -12.12 -4.77
CA ASN A 294 -3.36 -11.57 -6.10
C ASN A 294 -2.65 -12.38 -7.19
N THR A 295 -3.17 -12.31 -8.42
CA THR A 295 -2.54 -12.92 -9.61
C THR A 295 -2.06 -11.84 -10.56
N PHE A 296 -0.79 -11.89 -10.95
CA PHE A 296 -0.19 -11.01 -11.95
C PHE A 296 0.12 -11.84 -13.21
N ILE A 297 -0.46 -11.48 -14.35
CA ILE A 297 -0.14 -12.05 -15.67
C ILE A 297 0.72 -11.04 -16.42
N VAL A 298 1.99 -11.38 -16.65
CA VAL A 298 3.05 -10.40 -16.96
C VAL A 298 3.64 -10.56 -18.37
N LYS A 299 4.14 -9.46 -18.92
CA LYS A 299 4.95 -9.35 -20.13
C LYS A 299 6.38 -8.90 -19.79
N ASN A 300 7.26 -8.93 -20.78
CA ASN A 300 8.62 -8.40 -20.66
C ASN A 300 8.60 -6.92 -20.22
N GLY A 301 9.52 -6.55 -19.32
CA GLY A 301 9.63 -5.19 -18.81
C GLY A 301 8.50 -4.78 -17.86
N ASN A 302 7.84 -5.72 -17.18
CA ASN A 302 6.85 -5.37 -16.16
C ASN A 302 7.50 -5.04 -14.83
N LEU A 303 7.02 -3.96 -14.21
CA LEU A 303 7.23 -3.64 -12.80
C LEU A 303 5.89 -3.82 -12.07
N LEU A 304 5.79 -4.77 -11.15
CA LEU A 304 4.49 -5.11 -10.55
C LEU A 304 4.13 -4.20 -9.38
N ILE A 305 5.04 -4.02 -8.42
CA ILE A 305 4.79 -3.20 -7.25
C ILE A 305 5.95 -2.23 -7.09
N LEU A 306 5.64 -0.94 -6.93
CA LEU A 306 6.63 0.08 -6.61
C LEU A 306 6.22 0.82 -5.35
N SER A 307 7.13 0.93 -4.39
CA SER A 307 7.05 1.88 -3.30
C SER A 307 8.11 2.94 -3.42
N GLU A 308 7.82 4.13 -2.92
CA GLU A 308 8.81 5.19 -2.79
C GLU A 308 8.92 5.58 -1.31
N ALA A 309 10.16 5.69 -0.84
CA ALA A 309 10.50 6.28 0.44
C ALA A 309 11.18 7.63 0.19
N GLU A 310 10.93 8.58 1.08
CA GLU A 310 11.51 9.91 1.11
C GLU A 310 11.19 10.80 -0.11
N ASN A 311 10.13 10.47 -0.85
CA ASN A 311 9.63 11.35 -1.91
C ASN A 311 9.09 12.65 -1.26
N THR A 312 9.54 13.81 -1.76
CA THR A 312 9.22 15.17 -1.28
C THR A 312 8.29 15.96 -2.18
N ALA A 313 7.79 15.39 -3.28
CA ALA A 313 7.11 16.15 -4.34
C ALA A 313 5.81 16.87 -3.89
N HIS A 314 5.31 16.65 -2.65
CA HIS A 314 4.21 17.43 -2.04
C HIS A 314 4.42 17.69 -0.51
N GLY A 315 5.66 17.87 -0.05
CA GLY A 315 5.93 18.17 1.37
C GLY A 315 7.16 17.46 1.93
N PHE A 316 7.12 17.09 3.21
CA PHE A 316 8.20 16.36 3.86
C PHE A 316 8.43 14.98 3.22
N PRO A 317 9.66 14.42 3.32
CA PRO A 317 9.97 13.09 2.81
C PRO A 317 8.99 12.05 3.35
N SER A 318 8.31 11.32 2.45
CA SER A 318 7.42 10.22 2.84
C SER A 318 8.17 9.14 3.64
N VAL A 319 7.62 8.72 4.78
CA VAL A 319 8.09 7.50 5.46
C VAL A 319 7.57 6.26 4.75
N ILE A 320 8.31 5.16 4.88
CA ILE A 320 7.86 3.85 4.44
C ILE A 320 7.45 3.05 5.68
N GLY A 321 6.25 2.50 5.69
CA GLY A 321 5.62 1.81 6.81
C GLY A 321 5.39 0.34 6.53
N GLY A 322 4.35 -0.20 7.14
CA GLY A 322 4.06 -1.63 7.10
C GLY A 322 3.65 -2.04 5.69
N ILE A 323 4.33 -3.01 5.11
CA ILE A 323 3.97 -3.55 3.79
C ILE A 323 4.02 -5.07 3.90
N THR A 324 2.88 -5.73 3.70
CA THR A 324 2.81 -7.19 3.65
C THR A 324 2.41 -7.64 2.25
N ILE A 325 3.30 -8.37 1.57
CA ILE A 325 3.08 -8.91 0.21
C ILE A 325 3.21 -10.43 0.28
N THR A 326 2.07 -11.13 0.27
CA THR A 326 2.02 -12.58 0.52
C THR A 326 1.10 -13.33 -0.41
N ASN A 327 1.39 -14.61 -0.65
CA ASN A 327 0.52 -15.53 -1.39
C ASN A 327 0.17 -15.09 -2.83
N ASN A 328 0.86 -14.10 -3.38
CA ASN A 328 0.61 -13.65 -4.75
C ASN A 328 1.22 -14.64 -5.73
N THR A 329 0.59 -14.78 -6.90
CA THR A 329 1.05 -15.65 -7.99
C THR A 329 1.46 -14.80 -9.18
N VAL A 330 2.63 -15.06 -9.76
CA VAL A 330 3.08 -14.41 -10.99
C VAL A 330 3.15 -15.44 -12.11
N LEU A 331 2.43 -15.16 -13.20
CA LEU A 331 2.29 -16.01 -14.38
C LEU A 331 2.76 -15.25 -15.62
N LYS A 332 3.43 -15.94 -16.54
CA LYS A 332 3.77 -15.39 -17.86
C LYS A 332 2.51 -15.24 -18.70
N ALA A 333 2.39 -14.13 -19.42
CA ALA A 333 1.33 -13.96 -20.41
C ALA A 333 1.47 -14.98 -21.56
N ASP A 334 2.71 -15.31 -21.92
CA ASP A 334 3.05 -16.33 -22.91
C ASP A 334 4.50 -16.83 -22.73
N VAL A 335 4.88 -17.85 -23.51
CA VAL A 335 6.17 -18.54 -23.39
C VAL A 335 7.40 -17.66 -23.71
N SER A 336 7.21 -16.51 -24.36
CA SER A 336 8.30 -15.60 -24.76
C SER A 336 8.77 -14.67 -23.63
N VAL A 337 8.08 -14.67 -22.49
CA VAL A 337 8.41 -13.79 -21.36
C VAL A 337 9.72 -14.24 -20.71
N ASP A 338 10.71 -13.34 -20.72
CA ASP A 338 11.98 -13.41 -20.02
C ASP A 338 11.82 -12.83 -18.62
N GLY A 339 11.88 -13.68 -17.59
CA GLY A 339 11.64 -13.28 -16.22
C GLY A 339 12.71 -12.34 -15.67
N SER A 340 13.92 -12.36 -16.22
CA SER A 340 14.98 -11.44 -15.81
C SER A 340 14.64 -9.96 -16.09
N THR A 341 13.66 -9.71 -16.96
CA THR A 341 13.14 -8.38 -17.29
C THR A 341 11.94 -7.95 -16.44
N VAL A 342 11.45 -8.81 -15.55
CA VAL A 342 10.28 -8.53 -14.71
C VAL A 342 10.73 -8.27 -13.27
N ASP A 343 10.26 -7.15 -12.71
CA ASP A 343 10.46 -6.76 -11.32
C ASP A 343 9.17 -6.97 -10.53
N PHE A 344 9.21 -7.82 -9.49
CA PHE A 344 8.04 -8.07 -8.64
C PHE A 344 7.78 -6.90 -7.67
N TYR A 345 8.79 -6.51 -6.90
CA TYR A 345 8.63 -5.42 -5.93
C TYR A 345 9.88 -4.57 -5.77
N ASN A 346 9.76 -3.28 -6.07
CA ASN A 346 10.82 -2.31 -5.90
C ASN A 346 10.50 -1.29 -4.83
N ILE A 347 11.51 -0.89 -4.06
CA ILE A 347 11.48 0.28 -3.19
C ILE A 347 12.50 1.28 -3.70
N ASN A 348 12.05 2.45 -4.15
CA ASN A 348 12.93 3.55 -4.50
C ASN A 348 13.11 4.46 -3.28
N VAL A 349 14.35 4.69 -2.85
CA VAL A 349 14.66 5.62 -1.77
C VAL A 349 15.26 6.87 -2.40
N VAL A 350 14.53 7.99 -2.31
CA VAL A 350 14.80 9.18 -3.13
C VAL A 350 16.01 9.98 -2.65
N SER A 351 16.18 10.17 -1.34
CA SER A 351 17.13 11.17 -0.81
C SER A 351 18.26 10.60 0.04
N SER A 352 18.01 9.53 0.79
CA SER A 352 18.99 8.97 1.72
C SER A 352 19.64 7.70 1.19
N LEU A 353 20.71 7.31 1.89
CA LEU A 353 21.41 6.05 1.64
C LEU A 353 20.78 4.89 2.45
N ALA A 354 19.51 5.03 2.89
CA ALA A 354 18.88 4.07 3.79
C ALA A 354 17.36 4.04 3.83
N ILE A 355 16.81 2.88 4.18
CA ILE A 355 15.37 2.73 4.34
C ILE A 355 14.97 3.01 5.79
N ASN A 356 14.11 4.02 5.99
CA ASN A 356 13.60 4.41 7.30
C ASN A 356 12.19 3.84 7.48
N THR A 357 12.11 2.57 7.85
CA THR A 357 10.83 1.87 8.03
C THR A 357 10.20 2.22 9.37
N ILE A 358 8.96 2.70 9.39
CA ILE A 358 8.20 2.95 10.64
C ILE A 358 7.49 1.68 11.16
N ASP A 359 7.36 0.66 10.32
CA ASP A 359 6.85 -0.68 10.63
C ASP A 359 7.47 -1.75 9.72
N GLU A 360 7.16 -3.03 9.91
CA GLU A 360 7.76 -4.15 9.19
C GLU A 360 7.33 -4.23 7.70
N ILE A 361 8.31 -4.46 6.82
CA ILE A 361 8.05 -4.84 5.42
C ILE A 361 8.33 -6.35 5.28
N ASN A 362 7.35 -7.08 4.77
CA ASN A 362 7.33 -8.53 4.73
C ASN A 362 6.84 -9.03 3.37
N VAL A 363 7.75 -9.58 2.57
CA VAL A 363 7.49 -10.17 1.26
C VAL A 363 7.89 -11.63 1.33
N LYS A 364 6.90 -12.51 1.35
CA LYS A 364 7.12 -13.94 1.56
C LYS A 364 5.99 -14.76 0.98
N ASP A 365 6.22 -16.05 0.84
CA ASP A 365 5.16 -17.01 0.48
C ASP A 365 4.47 -16.66 -0.86
N ASN A 366 5.16 -15.97 -1.79
CA ASN A 366 4.67 -15.67 -3.15
C ASN A 366 5.13 -16.77 -4.13
N ASP A 367 4.28 -17.11 -5.09
CA ASP A 367 4.54 -18.15 -6.10
C ASP A 367 5.10 -17.56 -7.40
N PHE A 368 6.31 -18.00 -7.73
CA PHE A 368 7.05 -17.63 -8.94
C PHE A 368 7.40 -18.86 -9.78
N SER A 369 6.69 -19.98 -9.60
CA SER A 369 7.03 -21.25 -10.24
C SER A 369 7.03 -21.17 -11.77
N ASP A 370 6.15 -20.33 -12.34
CA ASP A 370 6.04 -20.10 -13.79
C ASP A 370 7.12 -19.13 -14.33
N ILE A 371 7.74 -18.33 -13.45
CA ILE A 371 8.74 -17.30 -13.80
C ILE A 371 9.91 -17.29 -12.78
N PRO A 372 10.68 -18.39 -12.67
CA PRO A 372 11.62 -18.58 -11.58
C PRO A 372 12.81 -17.59 -11.56
N ASP A 373 13.08 -16.95 -12.70
CA ASP A 373 14.15 -15.96 -12.94
C ASP A 373 13.74 -14.50 -12.67
N ILE A 374 12.51 -14.26 -12.22
CA ILE A 374 12.01 -12.93 -11.83
C ILE A 374 12.87 -12.24 -10.77
N LYS A 375 13.04 -10.92 -10.91
CA LYS A 375 13.61 -10.09 -9.83
C LYS A 375 12.56 -9.86 -8.75
N LYS A 376 12.62 -10.67 -7.70
CA LYS A 376 11.60 -10.72 -6.64
C LYS A 376 11.56 -9.46 -5.79
N PHE A 377 12.70 -8.82 -5.58
CA PHE A 377 12.78 -7.63 -4.76
C PHE A 377 14.02 -6.82 -5.07
N GLU A 378 13.87 -5.50 -5.06
CA GLU A 378 14.98 -4.55 -5.15
C GLU A 378 14.73 -3.33 -4.25
N ILE A 379 15.77 -2.87 -3.56
CA ILE A 379 15.78 -1.52 -2.98
C ILE A 379 16.76 -0.70 -3.78
N LYS A 380 16.27 0.33 -4.46
CA LYS A 380 17.10 1.28 -5.20
C LYS A 380 17.43 2.45 -4.27
N PHE A 381 18.62 2.36 -3.68
CA PHE A 381 19.40 3.56 -3.32
C PHE A 381 20.12 4.02 -4.59
N ASN A 382 20.63 5.25 -4.65
CA ASN A 382 21.41 5.73 -5.79
C ASN A 382 22.64 4.85 -6.20
N SER A 383 22.92 3.68 -5.59
CA SER A 383 23.98 2.74 -6.04
C SER A 383 24.02 1.31 -5.41
N ILE A 384 22.96 0.76 -4.80
CA ILE A 384 23.03 -0.60 -4.17
C ILE A 384 21.91 -1.52 -4.66
N GLN A 385 22.26 -2.73 -5.09
CA GLN A 385 21.33 -3.81 -5.47
C GLN A 385 21.34 -4.92 -4.41
N THR A 386 20.15 -5.45 -4.08
CA THR A 386 20.01 -6.69 -3.29
C THR A 386 18.95 -7.56 -3.92
N SER A 387 19.23 -8.85 -4.16
CA SER A 387 18.23 -9.84 -4.55
C SER A 387 18.05 -10.87 -3.43
N ASP A 388 16.81 -11.09 -2.98
CA ASP A 388 16.47 -12.16 -2.03
C ASP A 388 15.11 -12.77 -2.37
N ASN A 389 14.90 -14.03 -1.94
CA ASN A 389 13.69 -14.81 -2.24
C ASN A 389 12.54 -14.55 -1.26
N ASP A 390 12.86 -14.21 -0.01
CA ASP A 390 11.93 -13.73 1.01
C ASP A 390 12.57 -12.48 1.63
N VAL A 391 11.82 -11.40 1.71
CA VAL A 391 12.31 -10.10 2.20
C VAL A 391 11.62 -9.79 3.49
N TYR A 392 12.42 -9.56 4.53
CA TYR A 392 11.93 -9.07 5.79
C TYR A 392 12.80 -7.90 6.23
N ILE A 393 12.22 -6.70 6.20
CA ILE A 393 12.83 -5.46 6.69
C ILE A 393 12.16 -5.14 8.03
N PRO A 394 12.88 -5.26 9.15
CA PRO A 394 12.32 -4.97 10.46
C PRO A 394 12.06 -3.47 10.59
N LYS A 395 11.06 -3.11 11.41
CA LYS A 395 10.91 -1.75 11.92
C LYS A 395 12.24 -1.23 12.48
N THR A 396 12.57 0.01 12.12
CA THR A 396 13.75 0.74 12.60
C THR A 396 13.30 1.93 13.46
N SER A 397 14.18 2.44 14.33
CA SER A 397 13.94 3.74 14.97
C SER A 397 13.83 4.82 13.88
N ILE A 398 12.83 5.70 14.00
CA ILE A 398 12.53 6.73 13.00
C ILE A 398 13.59 7.81 13.08
N ASN A 399 14.26 8.13 11.97
CA ASN A 399 15.26 9.20 11.97
C ASN A 399 14.65 10.54 12.38
N THR A 400 15.46 11.35 13.07
CA THR A 400 15.07 12.69 13.51
C THR A 400 15.93 13.75 12.84
N MET A 401 15.38 14.96 12.75
CA MET A 401 16.06 16.15 12.25
C MET A 401 15.95 17.27 13.28
N MET A 402 17.03 18.03 13.45
CA MET A 402 17.01 19.30 14.16
C MET A 402 17.20 20.43 13.16
N GLN A 403 16.35 21.46 13.24
CA GLN A 403 16.37 22.63 12.38
C GLN A 403 16.31 23.91 13.21
N VAL A 404 17.02 24.94 12.79
CA VAL A 404 16.90 26.27 13.40
C VAL A 404 15.77 27.04 12.72
N THR A 405 14.75 27.39 13.49
CA THR A 405 13.57 28.11 12.99
C THR A 405 13.64 29.60 13.26
N TYR A 406 14.53 30.05 14.15
CA TYR A 406 14.68 31.46 14.53
C TYR A 406 16.08 31.76 15.05
N VAL A 407 16.64 32.90 14.62
CA VAL A 407 17.89 33.49 15.12
C VAL A 407 17.73 35.01 15.14
N LYS A 408 17.59 35.62 16.32
CA LYS A 408 17.63 37.08 16.54
C LYS A 408 17.59 37.42 18.03
N ASP A 409 18.00 38.62 18.40
CA ASP A 409 17.78 39.23 19.73
C ASP A 409 18.29 38.35 20.89
N GLY A 410 19.47 37.73 20.68
CA GLY A 410 20.08 36.82 21.65
C GLY A 410 19.37 35.47 21.82
N ARG A 411 18.47 35.12 20.89
CA ARG A 411 17.68 33.88 20.93
C ARG A 411 17.89 33.02 19.69
N VAL A 412 18.02 31.71 19.92
CA VAL A 412 17.99 30.67 18.90
C VAL A 412 16.89 29.67 19.26
N ILE A 413 16.06 29.30 18.27
CA ILE A 413 15.06 28.25 18.40
C ILE A 413 15.50 27.04 17.59
N ILE A 414 15.60 25.89 18.25
CA ILE A 414 15.86 24.60 17.60
C ILE A 414 14.58 23.79 17.64
N LYS A 415 14.10 23.38 16.48
CA LYS A 415 12.96 22.47 16.31
C LYS A 415 13.48 21.06 16.03
N LEU A 416 13.03 20.09 16.82
CA LEU A 416 13.26 18.65 16.62
C LEU A 416 12.01 18.02 16.00
N THR A 417 12.19 17.39 14.86
CA THR A 417 11.14 16.64 14.15
C THR A 417 11.60 15.23 13.83
N SER A 418 10.65 14.36 13.48
CA SER A 418 10.96 13.15 12.70
C SER A 418 11.42 13.55 11.30
N ILE A 419 11.98 12.61 10.54
CA ILE A 419 12.32 12.82 9.13
C ILE A 419 11.08 13.08 8.26
N SER A 420 9.90 12.58 8.69
CA SER A 420 8.58 12.85 8.08
C SER A 420 8.01 14.22 8.46
N GLY A 421 8.66 14.98 9.35
CA GLY A 421 8.21 16.30 9.78
C GLY A 421 7.30 16.33 11.01
N ASP A 422 7.06 15.18 11.66
CA ASP A 422 6.28 15.12 12.90
C ASP A 422 7.02 15.86 14.02
N GLU A 423 6.30 16.68 14.79
CA GLU A 423 6.86 17.43 15.91
C GLU A 423 7.11 16.47 17.09
N LEU A 424 8.34 16.45 17.59
CA LEU A 424 8.72 15.56 18.70
C LEU A 424 8.54 16.31 20.02
N THR A 425 7.33 16.29 20.58
CA THR A 425 6.99 16.92 21.87
C THR A 425 7.51 16.14 23.07
N GLY A 426 8.04 16.83 24.07
CA GLY A 426 8.47 16.21 25.33
C GLY A 426 9.82 15.46 25.27
N GLU A 427 10.51 15.52 24.14
CA GLU A 427 11.81 14.90 23.91
C GLU A 427 12.94 15.80 24.45
N LYS A 428 14.01 15.18 24.95
CA LYS A 428 15.13 15.91 25.60
C LYS A 428 16.26 16.17 24.62
N ILE A 429 16.62 17.44 24.45
CA ILE A 429 17.78 17.85 23.67
C ILE A 429 18.85 18.37 24.62
N THR A 430 20.05 17.81 24.50
CA THR A 430 21.23 18.27 25.22
C THR A 430 22.06 19.16 24.30
N TYR A 431 22.47 20.35 24.75
CA TYR A 431 23.26 21.28 23.94
C TYR A 431 24.38 21.95 24.72
N THR A 432 25.36 22.50 23.99
CA THR A 432 26.41 23.40 24.50
C THR A 432 26.40 24.70 23.70
N VAL A 433 26.81 25.79 24.34
CA VAL A 433 27.06 27.09 23.69
C VAL A 433 28.53 27.42 23.84
N ASN A 434 29.22 27.68 22.73
CA ASN A 434 30.65 28.02 22.67
C ASN A 434 31.56 27.03 23.42
N GLY A 435 31.20 25.74 23.42
CA GLY A 435 31.93 24.69 24.14
C GLY A 435 31.81 24.74 25.67
N GLY A 436 30.89 25.53 26.21
CA GLY A 436 30.60 25.62 27.64
C GLY A 436 29.88 24.40 28.21
N SER A 437 29.34 24.55 29.42
CA SER A 437 28.61 23.50 30.13
C SER A 437 27.41 22.98 29.33
N SER A 438 27.19 21.67 29.43
CA SER A 438 26.07 21.03 28.77
C SER A 438 24.76 21.32 29.50
N VAL A 439 23.77 21.80 28.75
CA VAL A 439 22.40 22.06 29.22
C VAL A 439 21.47 21.05 28.57
N THR A 440 20.41 20.65 29.26
CA THR A 440 19.35 19.80 28.70
C THR A 440 18.02 20.51 28.83
N ASP A 441 17.30 20.61 27.71
CA ASP A 441 15.97 21.20 27.64
C ASP A 441 14.99 20.21 27.00
N THR A 442 13.71 20.43 27.22
CA THR A 442 12.62 19.54 26.75
C THR A 442 11.81 20.26 25.68
N THR A 443 11.55 19.58 24.58
CA THR A 443 10.78 20.15 23.48
C THR A 443 9.32 20.42 23.86
N ASP A 444 8.79 21.54 23.40
CA ASP A 444 7.40 21.94 23.59
C ASP A 444 6.41 21.21 22.64
N GLU A 445 5.14 21.64 22.64
CA GLU A 445 4.10 21.09 21.76
C GLU A 445 4.41 21.21 20.27
N TYR A 446 5.31 22.12 19.88
CA TYR A 446 5.79 22.32 18.52
C TYR A 446 7.14 21.66 18.24
N GLY A 447 7.65 20.85 19.17
CA GLY A 447 8.96 20.20 19.06
C GLY A 447 10.14 21.14 19.27
N GLN A 448 9.95 22.30 19.89
CA GLN A 448 10.98 23.36 19.98
C GLN A 448 11.65 23.44 21.35
N ILE A 449 12.94 23.78 21.35
CA ILE A 449 13.67 24.29 22.51
C ILE A 449 14.14 25.72 22.27
N TYR A 450 14.38 26.46 23.35
CA TYR A 450 14.70 27.88 23.31
C TYR A 450 16.04 28.15 23.98
N ILE A 451 17.02 28.61 23.21
CA ILE A 451 18.34 29.01 23.71
C ILE A 451 18.38 30.53 23.73
N ASN A 452 18.39 31.12 24.92
CA ASN A 452 18.34 32.58 25.14
C ASN A 452 19.67 33.13 25.65
N ASP A 453 19.72 34.46 25.83
CA ASP A 453 20.83 35.21 26.41
C ASP A 453 22.18 35.03 25.68
N LEU A 454 22.11 34.79 24.36
CA LEU A 454 23.27 34.66 23.49
C LEU A 454 23.79 36.04 23.07
N SER A 455 25.12 36.19 22.97
CA SER A 455 25.75 37.42 22.49
C SER A 455 26.65 37.15 21.29
N GLY A 456 26.55 38.02 20.28
CA GLY A 456 27.36 37.94 19.06
C GLY A 456 27.21 36.62 18.30
N GLU A 457 28.32 36.16 17.72
CA GLU A 457 28.39 34.84 17.09
C GLU A 457 28.51 33.75 18.16
N SER A 458 27.55 32.82 18.17
CA SER A 458 27.49 31.72 19.13
C SER A 458 27.47 30.37 18.40
N LYS A 459 28.44 29.50 18.71
CA LYS A 459 28.45 28.11 18.26
C LYS A 459 27.56 27.27 19.16
N ILE A 460 26.56 26.62 18.59
CA ILE A 460 25.63 25.74 19.29
C ILE A 460 25.82 24.32 18.77
N GLU A 461 26.08 23.39 19.68
CA GLU A 461 26.15 21.96 19.39
C GLU A 461 25.05 21.25 20.17
N ALA A 462 24.05 20.72 19.47
CA ALA A 462 22.89 20.06 20.04
C ALA A 462 22.88 18.56 19.72
N LYS A 463 22.35 17.77 20.65
CA LYS A 463 22.27 16.32 20.56
C LYS A 463 20.93 15.85 21.11
N TYR A 464 20.21 15.11 20.29
CA TYR A 464 19.11 14.26 20.70
C TYR A 464 19.62 12.82 20.82
N LEU A 465 19.46 12.20 21.98
CA LEU A 465 19.99 10.84 22.25
C LEU A 465 19.16 9.71 21.64
N GLY A 466 17.98 10.03 21.10
CA GLY A 466 17.02 9.03 20.62
C GLY A 466 16.14 8.48 21.74
N SER A 467 15.15 7.70 21.32
CA SER A 467 14.24 6.92 22.16
C SER A 467 14.05 5.52 21.56
N ASP A 468 13.18 4.70 22.16
CA ASP A 468 12.79 3.42 21.56
C ASP A 468 12.11 3.62 20.18
N THR A 469 11.52 4.79 19.95
CA THR A 469 10.81 5.15 18.72
C THR A 469 11.71 5.90 17.74
N TYR A 470 12.50 6.86 18.23
CA TYR A 470 13.21 7.83 17.39
C TYR A 470 14.73 7.64 17.47
N ALA A 471 15.41 7.72 16.32
CA ALA A 471 16.86 7.62 16.26
C ALA A 471 17.53 8.89 16.81
N GLN A 472 18.73 8.71 17.36
CA GLN A 472 19.57 9.83 17.79
C GLN A 472 19.92 10.76 16.61
N SER A 473 20.08 12.05 16.90
CA SER A 473 20.57 13.04 15.94
C SER A 473 21.48 14.06 16.63
N THR A 474 22.40 14.64 15.85
CA THR A 474 23.31 15.70 16.30
C THR A 474 23.25 16.86 15.32
N PHE A 475 23.38 18.08 15.84
CA PHE A 475 23.30 19.31 15.08
C PHE A 475 24.38 20.28 15.56
N SER A 476 24.98 21.01 14.64
CA SER A 476 25.94 22.07 14.96
C SER A 476 25.70 23.27 14.06
N ILE A 477 25.63 24.45 14.65
CA ILE A 477 25.51 25.72 13.93
C ILE A 477 26.38 26.79 14.60
N THR A 478 26.86 27.75 13.81
CA THR A 478 27.32 29.05 14.33
C THR A 478 26.26 30.07 13.98
N ALA A 479 25.57 30.62 14.98
CA ALA A 479 24.49 31.57 14.82
C ALA A 479 24.95 32.98 15.18
N ASP A 480 24.81 33.92 14.24
CA ASP A 480 24.99 35.35 14.50
C ASP A 480 23.65 35.93 14.99
N THR A 481 23.49 36.11 16.30
CA THR A 481 22.22 36.60 16.88
C THR A 481 21.96 38.09 16.63
N SER A 482 22.91 38.79 16.00
CA SER A 482 22.75 40.19 15.57
C SER A 482 22.08 40.33 14.20
N LYS A 483 21.89 39.22 13.45
CA LYS A 483 21.29 39.21 12.12
C LYS A 483 20.19 38.16 12.01
N GLN A 484 19.03 38.55 11.46
CA GLN A 484 17.97 37.60 11.16
C GLN A 484 18.41 36.69 10.02
N THR A 485 18.57 35.40 10.30
CA THR A 485 18.83 34.35 9.30
C THR A 485 17.81 33.24 9.45
N THR A 486 17.19 32.86 8.34
CA THR A 486 16.30 31.70 8.24
C THR A 486 17.01 30.66 7.37
N THR A 487 17.27 29.49 7.97
CA THR A 487 17.79 28.24 7.38
C THR A 487 19.32 28.02 7.34
N ALA A 488 19.74 26.92 7.97
CA ALA A 488 21.06 26.30 7.88
C ALA A 488 20.87 24.80 7.56
N PRO A 489 21.84 24.13 6.90
CA PRO A 489 21.63 22.86 6.21
C PRO A 489 21.40 21.66 7.14
N ALA A 490 20.54 20.74 6.69
CA ALA A 490 20.24 19.48 7.36
C ALA A 490 21.46 18.55 7.39
N ALA A 491 21.78 18.00 8.56
CA ALA A 491 22.78 16.95 8.69
C ALA A 491 22.31 15.68 7.97
N THR A 492 23.17 15.08 7.15
CA THR A 492 22.90 13.81 6.46
C THR A 492 23.24 12.61 7.38
N PRO A 493 22.26 11.80 7.80
CA PRO A 493 22.52 10.63 8.62
C PRO A 493 23.11 9.48 7.80
N THR A 494 24.01 8.70 8.41
CA THR A 494 24.52 7.44 7.88
C THR A 494 23.82 6.26 8.54
N VAL A 495 23.50 5.20 7.78
CA VAL A 495 22.73 4.05 8.31
C VAL A 495 23.58 2.82 8.57
N LYS A 496 23.18 2.15 9.65
CA LYS A 496 23.70 0.87 10.13
C LYS A 496 22.61 -0.18 10.09
N VAL A 497 22.63 -1.05 9.07
CA VAL A 497 21.77 -2.25 9.02
C VAL A 497 22.15 -3.17 10.18
N THR A 498 21.25 -3.38 11.15
CA THR A 498 21.51 -4.21 12.33
C THR A 498 20.73 -5.52 12.28
N LYS A 499 21.47 -6.65 12.20
CA LYS A 499 20.89 -8.00 12.18
C LYS A 499 20.34 -8.40 13.55
N LYS A 500 19.22 -9.14 13.59
CA LYS A 500 18.62 -9.69 14.82
C LYS A 500 19.58 -10.66 15.50
N ALA A 501 19.76 -10.51 16.82
CA ALA A 501 20.61 -11.40 17.60
C ALA A 501 20.02 -12.82 17.62
N THR A 502 20.87 -13.82 17.41
CA THR A 502 20.47 -15.22 17.45
C THR A 502 21.11 -15.96 18.62
N THR A 503 20.41 -16.98 19.08
CA THR A 503 20.88 -17.92 20.09
C THR A 503 20.88 -19.32 19.51
N LEU A 504 21.95 -20.06 19.78
CA LEU A 504 22.10 -21.44 19.36
C LEU A 504 22.32 -22.31 20.60
N SER A 505 21.42 -23.28 20.80
CA SER A 505 21.51 -24.24 21.89
C SER A 505 21.89 -25.62 21.37
N ILE A 506 22.90 -26.21 21.98
CA ILE A 506 23.37 -27.58 21.73
C ILE A 506 23.73 -28.26 23.05
N ALA A 507 23.51 -29.57 23.15
CA ALA A 507 23.70 -30.32 24.40
C ALA A 507 24.97 -31.17 24.40
N LYS A 508 25.57 -31.38 25.57
CA LYS A 508 26.54 -32.47 25.75
C LYS A 508 25.82 -33.80 25.54
N LYS A 509 26.43 -34.72 24.79
CA LYS A 509 25.82 -36.04 24.51
C LYS A 509 26.75 -37.18 24.88
N THR A 510 26.18 -38.27 25.37
CA THR A 510 26.88 -39.53 25.60
C THR A 510 26.23 -40.62 24.76
N PHE A 511 27.03 -41.36 23.99
CA PHE A 511 26.55 -42.46 23.15
C PHE A 511 27.30 -43.74 23.47
N LYS A 512 26.62 -44.88 23.36
CA LYS A 512 27.26 -46.19 23.29
C LYS A 512 27.96 -46.36 21.93
N LYS A 513 29.10 -47.06 21.89
CA LYS A 513 29.88 -47.30 20.66
C LYS A 513 29.03 -47.70 19.44
N LYS A 514 28.12 -48.67 19.58
CA LYS A 514 27.27 -49.21 18.48
C LYS A 514 25.97 -48.45 18.20
N ALA A 515 25.64 -47.39 18.95
CA ALA A 515 24.39 -46.66 18.76
C ALA A 515 24.45 -45.73 17.53
N THR A 516 23.30 -45.53 16.88
CA THR A 516 23.07 -44.41 15.95
C THR A 516 23.13 -43.10 16.70
N LYS A 517 24.05 -42.21 16.30
CA LYS A 517 24.35 -40.97 17.03
C LYS A 517 23.69 -39.81 16.30
N LYS A 518 22.72 -39.16 16.93
CA LYS A 518 22.04 -37.97 16.41
C LYS A 518 22.46 -36.74 17.19
N LEU A 519 22.81 -35.67 16.50
CA LEU A 519 23.02 -34.35 17.09
C LEU A 519 21.90 -33.42 16.69
N THR A 520 21.55 -32.53 17.60
CA THR A 520 20.53 -31.51 17.41
C THR A 520 21.08 -30.15 17.78
N ALA A 521 20.67 -29.12 17.04
CA ALA A 521 20.88 -27.73 17.40
C ALA A 521 19.57 -26.96 17.27
N THR A 522 19.27 -26.13 18.25
CA THR A 522 18.07 -25.29 18.27
C THR A 522 18.47 -23.84 18.05
N LEU A 523 17.96 -23.23 16.99
CA LEU A 523 18.18 -21.83 16.63
C LEU A 523 16.96 -20.99 17.01
N LYS A 524 17.18 -19.91 17.77
CA LYS A 524 16.14 -18.97 18.19
C LYS A 524 16.59 -17.52 18.05
N SER A 525 15.64 -16.60 17.88
CA SER A 525 15.82 -15.14 18.00
C SER A 525 14.76 -14.62 18.96
N SER A 526 15.15 -13.84 19.97
CA SER A 526 14.23 -13.30 20.99
C SER A 526 13.26 -14.36 21.56
N GLY A 527 13.77 -15.56 21.84
CA GLY A 527 12.98 -16.70 22.36
C GLY A 527 12.14 -17.47 21.33
N LYS A 528 11.88 -16.91 20.14
CA LYS A 528 11.11 -17.54 19.05
C LYS A 528 11.98 -18.47 18.19
N ALA A 529 11.41 -19.60 17.77
CA ALA A 529 12.09 -20.59 16.92
C ALA A 529 12.25 -20.08 15.47
N ILE A 530 13.42 -20.32 14.86
CA ILE A 530 13.68 -19.93 13.47
C ILE A 530 13.67 -21.17 12.58
N LYS A 531 12.67 -21.28 11.69
CA LYS A 531 12.51 -22.41 10.75
C LYS A 531 13.36 -22.25 9.48
N ASN A 532 13.61 -23.36 8.79
CA ASN A 532 14.25 -23.44 7.46
C ASN A 532 15.67 -22.86 7.33
N LYS A 533 16.40 -22.66 8.44
CA LYS A 533 17.79 -22.15 8.41
C LYS A 533 18.82 -23.28 8.47
N LYS A 534 19.85 -23.21 7.62
CA LYS A 534 20.91 -24.21 7.54
C LYS A 534 21.84 -24.10 8.76
N ILE A 535 21.96 -25.19 9.52
CA ILE A 535 22.94 -25.35 10.60
C ILE A 535 24.02 -26.32 10.15
N THR A 536 25.28 -25.90 10.30
CA THR A 536 26.45 -26.71 10.00
C THR A 536 27.05 -27.27 11.28
N PHE A 537 27.24 -28.59 11.34
CA PHE A 537 27.87 -29.30 12.44
C PHE A 537 29.26 -29.78 12.03
N LYS A 538 30.31 -29.42 12.78
CA LYS A 538 31.66 -29.95 12.62
C LYS A 538 31.97 -30.92 13.77
N VAL A 539 32.20 -32.19 13.45
CA VAL A 539 32.46 -33.27 14.41
C VAL A 539 33.71 -34.04 13.96
N ASN A 540 34.76 -34.04 14.78
CA ASN A 540 36.01 -34.78 14.49
C ASN A 540 36.55 -34.58 13.06
N GLY A 541 36.61 -33.32 12.61
CA GLY A 541 37.08 -32.96 11.27
C GLY A 541 36.03 -33.10 10.14
N LYS A 542 34.92 -33.81 10.34
CA LYS A 542 33.85 -33.97 9.34
C LYS A 542 32.74 -32.95 9.50
N THR A 543 32.17 -32.52 8.38
CA THR A 543 31.09 -31.54 8.32
C THR A 543 29.76 -32.21 7.97
N TYR A 544 28.71 -31.85 8.68
CA TYR A 544 27.33 -32.28 8.44
C TYR A 544 26.43 -31.02 8.40
N SER A 545 25.29 -31.08 7.72
CA SER A 545 24.34 -29.95 7.75
C SER A 545 22.89 -30.41 7.71
N ALA A 546 22.01 -29.61 8.31
CA ALA A 546 20.56 -29.79 8.26
C ALA A 546 19.85 -28.44 8.35
N LYS A 547 18.65 -28.33 7.80
CA LYS A 547 17.77 -27.16 7.99
C LYS A 547 16.99 -27.30 9.31
N THR A 548 16.70 -26.17 9.96
CA THR A 548 15.84 -26.14 11.15
C THR A 548 14.38 -26.41 10.77
N ASN A 549 13.65 -27.16 11.60
CA ASN A 549 12.21 -27.37 11.44
C ASN A 549 11.37 -26.24 12.05
N ALA A 550 10.03 -26.37 12.08
CA ALA A 550 9.11 -25.40 12.69
C ALA A 550 9.41 -25.08 14.18
N LYS A 551 10.07 -25.99 14.90
CA LYS A 551 10.51 -25.80 16.29
C LYS A 551 11.93 -25.23 16.39
N GLY A 552 12.54 -24.84 15.28
CA GLY A 552 13.89 -24.28 15.20
C GLY A 552 14.99 -25.33 15.33
N VAL A 553 14.67 -26.62 15.20
CA VAL A 553 15.61 -27.72 15.47
C VAL A 553 16.18 -28.29 14.16
N ALA A 554 17.50 -28.27 14.02
CA ALA A 554 18.24 -28.97 12.97
C ALA A 554 18.83 -30.27 13.53
N THR A 555 18.67 -31.39 12.81
CA THR A 555 19.10 -32.72 13.27
C THR A 555 20.00 -33.41 12.24
N VAL A 556 21.16 -33.91 12.66
CA VAL A 556 22.08 -34.68 11.80
C VAL A 556 22.40 -36.05 12.42
N LYS A 557 22.56 -37.07 11.58
CA LYS A 557 23.13 -38.38 11.96
C LYS A 557 24.64 -38.32 11.75
N ILE A 558 25.42 -38.77 12.73
CA ILE A 558 26.89 -38.73 12.69
C ILE A 558 27.51 -40.12 12.89
N LYS A 559 28.70 -40.35 12.31
CA LYS A 559 29.46 -41.60 12.49
C LYS A 559 30.71 -41.36 13.33
N LEU A 560 30.69 -41.89 14.56
CA LEU A 560 31.83 -41.97 15.47
C LEU A 560 31.98 -43.41 15.95
N THR A 561 33.10 -44.06 15.61
CA THR A 561 33.37 -45.49 15.86
C THR A 561 34.39 -45.73 16.98
N LYS A 562 35.23 -44.74 17.28
CA LYS A 562 36.22 -44.80 18.36
C LYS A 562 35.59 -44.34 19.68
N LYS A 563 35.97 -44.99 20.79
CA LYS A 563 35.67 -44.51 22.15
C LYS A 563 36.47 -43.24 22.41
N GLY A 564 35.95 -42.37 23.27
CA GLY A 564 36.63 -41.12 23.62
C GLY A 564 35.70 -39.92 23.68
N THR A 565 36.28 -38.75 23.94
CA THR A 565 35.55 -37.49 23.99
C THR A 565 35.89 -36.65 22.77
N PHE A 566 34.88 -36.33 21.95
CA PHE A 566 35.03 -35.55 20.73
C PHE A 566 34.41 -34.16 20.91
N LYS A 567 35.12 -33.12 20.50
CA LYS A 567 34.56 -31.77 20.39
C LYS A 567 33.67 -31.70 19.15
N TYR A 568 32.53 -31.02 19.26
CA TYR A 568 31.73 -30.67 18.11
C TYR A 568 31.21 -29.25 18.19
N THR A 569 31.07 -28.63 17.03
CA THR A 569 30.61 -27.25 16.88
C THR A 569 29.38 -27.25 15.98
N ALA A 570 28.35 -26.50 16.38
CA ALA A 570 27.24 -26.15 15.51
C ALA A 570 27.35 -24.66 15.17
N LYS A 571 27.15 -24.31 13.90
CA LYS A 571 27.25 -22.94 13.39
C LYS A 571 26.05 -22.61 12.51
N PHE A 572 25.42 -21.49 12.82
CA PHE A 572 24.58 -20.75 11.90
C PHE A 572 25.41 -19.60 11.34
N ALA A 573 25.52 -19.50 10.02
CA ALA A 573 26.38 -18.52 9.37
C ALA A 573 25.83 -17.08 9.41
N GLY A 574 24.59 -16.90 9.88
CA GLY A 574 23.85 -15.66 9.70
C GLY A 574 23.22 -15.59 8.31
N ASP A 575 22.35 -14.61 8.12
CA ASP A 575 21.77 -14.21 6.83
C ASP A 575 21.51 -12.69 6.86
N ALA A 576 20.69 -12.17 5.94
CA ALA A 576 20.33 -10.76 5.93
C ALA A 576 19.59 -10.34 7.22
N THR A 577 18.78 -11.22 7.79
CA THR A 577 17.91 -10.95 8.95
C THR A 577 18.62 -11.17 10.29
N TYR A 578 19.46 -12.20 10.38
CA TYR A 578 19.91 -12.78 11.64
C TYR A 578 21.44 -12.81 11.75
N LYS A 579 21.97 -12.45 12.93
CA LYS A 579 23.41 -12.54 13.23
C LYS A 579 23.88 -13.98 13.18
N ALA A 580 25.12 -14.17 12.75
CA ALA A 580 25.80 -15.45 12.83
C ALA A 580 25.98 -15.86 14.30
N VAL A 581 25.88 -17.16 14.59
CA VAL A 581 26.12 -17.70 15.93
C VAL A 581 26.75 -19.08 15.83
N SER A 582 27.69 -19.35 16.73
CA SER A 582 28.39 -20.63 16.83
C SER A 582 28.44 -21.09 18.27
N LYS A 583 28.25 -22.39 18.50
CA LYS A 583 28.33 -23.00 19.83
C LYS A 583 29.11 -24.30 19.73
N THR A 584 29.89 -24.60 20.76
CA THR A 584 30.69 -25.83 20.84
C THR A 584 30.32 -26.63 22.08
N SER A 585 30.25 -27.95 21.94
CA SER A 585 30.05 -28.89 23.04
C SER A 585 30.86 -30.18 22.83
N LYS A 586 30.68 -31.16 23.71
CA LYS A 586 31.42 -32.44 23.73
C LYS A 586 30.49 -33.63 23.55
N ILE A 587 30.98 -34.65 22.85
CA ILE A 587 30.35 -35.96 22.69
C ILE A 587 31.24 -36.99 23.37
N LYS A 588 30.72 -37.76 24.33
CA LYS A 588 31.43 -38.89 24.93
C LYS A 588 30.93 -40.20 24.32
N VAL A 589 31.81 -40.96 23.69
CA VAL A 589 31.50 -42.32 23.21
C VAL A 589 32.09 -43.31 24.20
N LYS A 590 31.22 -44.05 24.89
CA LYS A 590 31.58 -45.10 25.87
C LYS A 590 31.54 -46.50 25.26
#